data_AF-A0AAU5XAR0-F1
#
_entry.id   AF-A0AAU5XAR0-F1
#
_cell.length_a   1.000
_cell.length_b   1.000
_cell.length_c   1.000
_cell.angle_alpha   90.00
_cell.angle_beta   90.00
_cell.angle_gamma   90.00
#
_symmetry.space_group_name_H-M   'P 1'
#
loop_
_entity.id
_entity.type
_entity.pdbx_description
1 polymer ?
#
loop_
_entity_poly.entity_id
_entity_poly.type
_entity_poly.pdbx_seq_one_letter_code
_entity_poly.pdbx_strand_id
1 'polypeptide(L)'
;MPPATGNGGQGPGEAWVFARTTGAGGLGHTGWAVKLPEDDTYMFGATESVPTGKGDNGGRGKAWILKGRENGTWVMTGTRDQMLRTFGDPTADPYVAAITPWAKPYDKCRCQATAVANVVAATIAVAASKNAGYLLVFNNCLGNTIKILRAYGALRLPAATYLRALPNNWFKSLTEPWGPIRDLGHAGDRPPVLPNPTAPTA
;
A
#
# COMPACT_ATOMS: atom_id res chain seq x y z
N MET A 1 10.68 5.40 -37.33
CA MET A 1 9.33 4.97 -36.93
C MET A 1 9.27 5.07 -35.40
N PRO A 2 8.38 5.88 -34.82
CA PRO A 2 8.17 5.87 -33.37
C PRO A 2 7.50 4.54 -32.95
N PRO A 3 7.83 3.98 -31.77
CA PRO A 3 7.14 2.79 -31.29
C PRO A 3 5.67 3.11 -30.98
N ALA A 4 4.80 2.15 -31.29
CA ALA A 4 3.37 2.22 -31.02
C ALA A 4 3.12 2.45 -29.52
N THR A 5 2.33 3.46 -29.20
CA THR A 5 1.76 3.71 -27.88
C THR A 5 0.75 2.60 -27.56
N GLY A 6 1.23 1.47 -27.05
CA GLY A 6 0.37 0.42 -26.51
C GLY A 6 -0.45 1.00 -25.36
N ASN A 7 -1.75 0.71 -25.35
CA ASN A 7 -2.67 0.98 -24.25
C ASN A 7 -2.09 0.39 -22.96
N GLY A 8 -1.39 1.22 -22.17
CA GLY A 8 -0.71 0.78 -20.96
C GLY A 8 -1.70 0.34 -19.89
N GLY A 9 -2.05 -0.95 -19.88
CA GLY A 9 -2.68 -1.65 -18.75
C GLY A 9 -4.08 -1.16 -18.35
N GLN A 10 -4.93 -0.76 -19.29
CA GLN A 10 -6.34 -0.43 -19.01
C GLN A 10 -7.21 -1.68 -19.11
N GLY A 11 -7.68 -2.17 -17.97
CA GLY A 11 -8.56 -3.33 -17.84
C GLY A 11 -8.98 -3.56 -16.38
N PRO A 12 -9.74 -4.62 -16.09
CA PRO A 12 -10.10 -4.96 -14.71
C PRO A 12 -8.86 -5.14 -13.84
N GLY A 13 -8.85 -4.52 -12.67
CA GLY A 13 -7.77 -4.58 -11.70
C GLY A 13 -8.27 -4.79 -10.29
N GLU A 14 -7.32 -4.87 -9.35
CA GLU A 14 -7.61 -5.02 -7.92
C GLU A 14 -6.66 -4.10 -7.15
N ALA A 15 -7.21 -3.37 -6.19
CA ALA A 15 -6.49 -2.45 -5.34
C ALA A 15 -6.63 -2.88 -3.88
N TRP A 16 -5.54 -2.83 -3.13
CA TRP A 16 -5.51 -3.19 -1.72
C TRP A 16 -5.04 -2.04 -0.86
N VAL A 17 -5.63 -1.96 0.33
CA VAL A 17 -5.12 -1.16 1.43
C VAL A 17 -4.79 -2.11 2.57
N PHE A 18 -3.63 -1.92 3.17
CA PHE A 18 -3.18 -2.62 4.36
C PHE A 18 -3.12 -1.63 5.51
N ALA A 19 -3.53 -2.05 6.70
CA ALA A 19 -3.41 -1.27 7.92
C ALA A 19 -2.63 -2.07 8.97
N ARG A 20 -1.67 -1.40 9.60
CA ARG A 20 -0.98 -1.82 10.81
C ARG A 20 -1.53 -0.97 11.94
N THR A 21 -2.54 -1.48 12.66
CA THR A 21 -3.35 -0.69 13.59
C THR A 21 -2.57 -0.17 14.79
N THR A 22 -1.54 -0.91 15.21
CA THR A 22 -0.64 -0.52 16.30
C THR A 22 0.48 0.45 15.86
N GLY A 23 0.56 0.76 14.57
CA GLY A 23 1.56 1.68 14.01
C GLY A 23 1.48 3.08 14.62
N ALA A 24 2.64 3.75 14.71
CA ALA A 24 2.77 5.11 15.23
C ALA A 24 2.06 5.34 16.60
N GLY A 25 2.17 4.38 17.52
CA GLY A 25 1.55 4.47 18.85
C GLY A 25 0.02 4.33 18.84
N GLY A 26 -0.55 3.64 17.84
CA GLY A 26 -1.99 3.40 17.71
C GLY A 26 -2.72 4.37 16.76
N LEU A 27 -2.03 5.34 16.17
CA LEU A 27 -2.58 6.18 15.10
C LEU A 27 -2.80 5.37 13.80
N GLY A 28 -2.04 4.29 13.66
CA GLY A 28 -2.05 3.39 12.52
C GLY A 28 -0.96 3.68 11.51
N HIS A 29 -0.84 2.79 10.54
CA HIS A 29 0.07 2.92 9.41
C HIS A 29 -0.53 2.20 8.20
N THR A 30 -0.36 2.73 6.99
CA THR A 30 -0.97 2.18 5.78
C THR A 30 0.05 1.75 4.74
N GLY A 31 -0.23 0.60 4.14
CA GLY A 31 0.38 0.12 2.91
C GLY A 31 -0.64 0.08 1.77
N TRP A 32 -0.16 -0.20 0.57
CA TRP A 32 -0.98 -0.27 -0.63
C TRP A 32 -0.52 -1.43 -1.53
N ALA A 33 -1.43 -1.92 -2.37
CA ALA A 33 -1.07 -2.71 -3.54
C ALA A 33 -2.01 -2.46 -4.70
N VAL A 34 -1.52 -2.70 -5.90
CA VAL A 34 -2.28 -2.62 -7.15
C VAL A 34 -1.93 -3.81 -8.04
N LYS A 35 -2.94 -4.41 -8.65
CA LYS A 35 -2.76 -5.52 -9.59
C LYS A 35 -2.14 -5.02 -10.89
N LEU A 36 -1.10 -5.69 -11.36
CA LEU A 36 -0.49 -5.47 -12.67
C LEU A 36 -1.27 -6.24 -13.76
N PRO A 37 -1.03 -5.97 -15.05
CA PRO A 37 -1.76 -6.64 -16.13
C PRO A 37 -1.47 -8.15 -16.19
N GLU A 38 -0.33 -8.59 -15.69
CA GLU A 38 0.02 -10.01 -15.59
C GLU A 38 -0.86 -10.73 -14.55
N ASP A 39 -1.21 -11.98 -14.85
CA ASP A 39 -2.02 -12.79 -13.96
C ASP A 39 -1.38 -12.90 -12.58
N ASP A 40 -2.23 -12.72 -11.56
CA ASP A 40 -1.90 -12.75 -10.13
C ASP A 40 -0.70 -11.90 -9.68
N THR A 41 -0.25 -10.91 -10.46
CA THR A 41 0.92 -10.10 -10.10
C THR A 41 0.50 -8.73 -9.54
N TYR A 42 1.17 -8.29 -8.47
CA TYR A 42 0.88 -7.06 -7.76
C TYR A 42 2.15 -6.25 -7.59
N MET A 43 2.04 -4.93 -7.75
CA MET A 43 3.00 -3.97 -7.22
C MET A 43 2.47 -3.47 -5.88
N PHE A 44 3.31 -3.53 -4.84
CA PHE A 44 2.89 -3.23 -3.48
C PHE A 44 4.00 -2.60 -2.65
N GLY A 45 3.62 -1.89 -1.59
CA GLY A 45 4.59 -1.18 -0.78
C GLY A 45 3.99 -0.35 0.35
N ALA A 46 4.87 0.33 1.07
CA ALA A 46 4.51 1.31 2.08
C ALA A 46 5.60 2.38 2.23
N THR A 47 5.28 3.46 2.95
CA THR A 47 6.24 4.53 3.28
C THR A 47 6.39 4.62 4.78
N GLU A 48 7.49 4.11 5.31
CA GLU A 48 7.68 3.88 6.76
C GLU A 48 8.24 5.11 7.50
N SER A 49 8.58 6.20 6.78
CA SER A 49 9.13 7.46 7.33
C SER A 49 10.52 7.32 7.97
N VAL A 50 11.26 6.28 7.61
CA VAL A 50 12.60 6.00 8.14
C VAL A 50 13.54 5.80 6.96
N PRO A 51 14.70 6.48 6.88
CA PRO A 51 15.61 6.29 5.78
C PRO A 51 15.96 4.80 5.57
N THR A 52 15.76 4.26 4.37
CA THR A 52 16.13 2.88 4.05
C THR A 52 17.61 2.67 4.32
N GLY A 53 17.94 1.65 5.13
CA GLY A 53 19.33 1.26 5.37
C GLY A 53 20.12 2.13 6.35
N LYS A 54 19.50 3.10 7.05
CA LYS A 54 20.18 3.81 8.14
C LYS A 54 19.30 3.91 9.39
N GLY A 55 19.84 3.39 10.49
CA GLY A 55 19.24 3.42 11.82
C GLY A 55 19.40 4.75 12.54
N ASP A 56 19.39 5.88 11.84
CA ASP A 56 19.43 7.20 12.49
C ASP A 56 18.13 7.41 13.29
N ASN A 57 18.25 7.06 14.58
CA ASN A 57 17.27 7.03 15.68
C ASN A 57 16.60 5.68 15.98
N GLY A 58 17.26 4.54 15.72
CA GLY A 58 16.83 3.25 16.25
C GLY A 58 15.46 2.78 15.73
N GLY A 59 15.18 3.02 14.44
CA GLY A 59 13.94 2.61 13.79
C GLY A 59 12.72 3.49 14.09
N ARG A 60 12.90 4.62 14.79
CA ARG A 60 11.81 5.59 14.99
C ARG A 60 11.64 6.45 13.75
N GLY A 61 10.49 6.31 13.09
CA GLY A 61 10.10 7.14 11.95
C GLY A 61 10.28 8.64 12.23
N LYS A 62 10.75 9.38 11.24
CA LYS A 62 10.96 10.83 11.32
C LYS A 62 9.64 11.53 11.05
N ALA A 63 9.26 12.45 11.95
CA ALA A 63 8.07 13.28 11.76
C ALA A 63 8.17 14.19 10.52
N TRP A 64 9.40 14.47 10.08
CA TRP A 64 9.70 15.29 8.92
C TRP A 64 10.94 14.82 8.18
N ILE A 65 10.84 14.77 6.85
CA ILE A 65 11.91 14.48 5.90
C ILE A 65 11.75 15.49 4.74
N LEU A 66 12.81 16.23 4.43
CA LEU A 66 12.81 17.18 3.32
C LEU A 66 12.55 16.49 1.98
N LYS A 67 11.86 17.19 1.07
CA LYS A 67 11.66 16.73 -0.32
C LYS A 67 13.03 16.47 -0.99
N GLY A 68 13.10 15.44 -1.82
CA GLY A 68 14.34 15.00 -2.47
C GLY A 68 15.20 14.07 -1.60
N ARG A 69 14.75 13.72 -0.39
CA ARG A 69 15.36 12.68 0.45
C ARG A 69 14.52 11.42 0.43
N GLU A 70 15.20 10.29 0.60
CA GLU A 70 14.59 8.98 0.83
C GLU A 70 13.74 9.03 2.13
N ASN A 71 12.53 8.48 2.06
CA ASN A 71 11.50 8.61 3.11
C ASN A 71 11.00 7.26 3.67
N GLY A 72 11.77 6.20 3.49
CA GLY A 72 11.38 4.83 3.84
C GLY A 72 10.34 4.23 2.93
N THR A 73 10.25 4.69 1.67
CA THR A 73 9.34 4.07 0.71
C THR A 73 9.98 2.82 0.13
N TRP A 74 9.44 1.67 0.50
CA TRP A 74 9.77 0.41 -0.12
C TRP A 74 8.68 -0.03 -1.09
N VAL A 75 9.09 -0.74 -2.14
CA VAL A 75 8.21 -1.22 -3.21
C VAL A 75 8.69 -2.59 -3.64
N MET A 76 7.75 -3.49 -3.83
CA MET A 76 7.98 -4.84 -4.34
C MET A 76 6.98 -5.18 -5.44
N THR A 77 7.32 -6.22 -6.19
CA THR A 77 6.41 -6.89 -7.11
C THR A 77 6.38 -8.37 -6.77
N GLY A 78 5.22 -9.00 -6.81
CA GLY A 78 5.07 -10.43 -6.52
C GLY A 78 3.64 -10.91 -6.69
N THR A 79 3.43 -12.19 -6.41
CA THR A 79 2.10 -12.80 -6.45
C THR A 79 1.20 -12.27 -5.33
N ARG A 80 -0.12 -12.52 -5.39
CA ARG A 80 -1.04 -12.17 -4.29
C ARG A 80 -0.58 -12.77 -2.96
N ASP A 81 -0.16 -14.03 -3.00
CA ASP A 81 0.34 -14.76 -1.85
C ASP A 81 1.63 -14.17 -1.28
N GLN A 82 2.56 -13.73 -2.13
CA GLN A 82 3.78 -13.06 -1.70
C GLN A 82 3.44 -11.71 -1.06
N MET A 83 2.59 -10.91 -1.71
CA MET A 83 2.10 -9.64 -1.17
C MET A 83 1.47 -9.81 0.23
N LEU A 84 0.51 -10.72 0.38
CA LEU A 84 -0.16 -10.96 1.66
C LEU A 84 0.82 -11.45 2.73
N ARG A 85 1.74 -12.36 2.38
CA ARG A 85 2.79 -12.83 3.29
C ARG A 85 3.73 -11.71 3.72
N THR A 86 4.23 -10.89 2.79
CA THR A 86 5.13 -9.78 3.13
C THR A 86 4.47 -8.76 4.06
N PHE A 87 3.18 -8.46 3.88
CA PHE A 87 2.47 -7.57 4.81
C PHE A 87 2.18 -8.22 6.17
N GLY A 88 1.78 -9.50 6.19
CA GLY A 88 1.47 -10.26 7.41
C GLY A 88 2.70 -10.73 8.19
N ASP A 89 3.86 -10.74 7.56
CA ASP A 89 5.17 -11.01 8.15
C ASP A 89 6.28 -10.30 7.35
N PRO A 90 6.68 -9.09 7.79
CA PRO A 90 7.76 -8.33 7.16
C PRO A 90 9.12 -9.04 7.19
N THR A 91 9.28 -10.09 8.00
CA THR A 91 10.51 -10.89 8.08
C THR A 91 10.56 -12.00 7.03
N ALA A 92 9.43 -12.33 6.40
CA ALA A 92 9.34 -13.38 5.39
C ALA A 92 10.04 -13.01 4.07
N ASP A 93 10.22 -11.72 3.78
CA ASP A 93 10.98 -11.24 2.63
C ASP A 93 12.30 -10.58 3.09
N PRO A 94 13.48 -11.06 2.62
CA PRO A 94 14.77 -10.54 3.06
C PRO A 94 14.98 -9.05 2.75
N TYR A 95 14.42 -8.55 1.66
CA TYR A 95 14.53 -7.14 1.31
C TYR A 95 13.71 -6.29 2.28
N VAL A 96 12.46 -6.68 2.56
CA VAL A 96 11.60 -5.98 3.52
C VAL A 96 12.15 -6.08 4.94
N ALA A 97 12.67 -7.24 5.34
CA ALA A 97 13.32 -7.43 6.63
C ALA A 97 14.53 -6.50 6.80
N ALA A 98 15.32 -6.30 5.75
CA ALA A 98 16.50 -5.44 5.78
C ALA A 98 16.14 -3.95 5.84
N ILE A 99 15.08 -3.51 5.17
CA ILE A 99 14.69 -2.08 5.11
C ILE A 99 13.71 -1.68 6.22
N THR A 100 13.03 -2.65 6.84
CA THR A 100 12.06 -2.43 7.94
C THR A 100 12.24 -3.37 9.14
N PRO A 101 13.46 -3.55 9.69
CA PRO A 101 13.71 -4.56 10.74
C PRO A 101 12.96 -4.31 12.06
N TRP A 102 12.39 -3.11 12.25
CA TRP A 102 11.59 -2.71 13.41
C TRP A 102 10.07 -2.77 13.15
N ALA A 103 9.65 -2.99 11.90
CA ALA A 103 8.25 -2.94 11.53
C ALA A 103 7.51 -4.16 12.06
N LYS A 104 6.39 -3.91 12.75
CA LYS A 104 5.45 -4.98 13.10
C LYS A 104 4.67 -5.42 11.84
N PRO A 105 4.10 -6.63 11.82
CA PRO A 105 3.14 -7.02 10.80
C PRO A 105 1.98 -6.03 10.62
N TYR A 106 1.47 -5.94 9.41
CA TYR A 106 0.15 -5.40 9.16
C TYR A 106 -0.89 -6.44 9.56
N ASP A 107 -1.98 -5.99 10.16
CA ASP A 107 -2.98 -6.86 10.79
C ASP A 107 -4.34 -6.79 10.09
N LYS A 108 -4.61 -5.75 9.29
CA LYS A 108 -5.88 -5.60 8.56
C LYS A 108 -5.67 -5.28 7.09
N CYS A 109 -6.56 -5.76 6.22
CA CYS A 109 -6.62 -5.32 4.83
C CYS A 109 -8.05 -5.12 4.32
N ARG A 110 -8.17 -4.38 3.21
CA ARG A 110 -9.36 -4.26 2.38
C ARG A 110 -8.95 -4.30 0.92
N CYS A 111 -9.84 -4.82 0.09
CA CYS A 111 -9.66 -4.88 -1.36
C CYS A 111 -10.82 -4.21 -2.09
N GLN A 112 -10.52 -3.71 -3.28
CA GLN A 112 -11.49 -3.15 -4.20
C GLN A 112 -11.16 -3.64 -5.61
N ALA A 113 -12.16 -4.17 -6.33
CA ALA A 113 -12.01 -4.30 -7.78
C ALA A 113 -12.07 -2.92 -8.44
N THR A 114 -11.31 -2.74 -9.52
CA THR A 114 -11.40 -1.54 -10.36
C THR A 114 -11.69 -1.95 -11.80
N ALA A 115 -12.67 -1.31 -12.45
CA ALA A 115 -13.04 -1.66 -13.82
C ALA A 115 -12.00 -1.19 -14.85
N VAL A 116 -11.31 -0.08 -14.55
CA VAL A 116 -10.30 0.53 -15.41
C VAL A 116 -9.06 0.84 -14.57
N ALA A 117 -8.16 -0.12 -14.48
CA ALA A 117 -6.86 0.07 -13.85
C ALA A 117 -6.00 1.02 -14.68
N ASN A 118 -5.25 1.89 -14.02
CA ASN A 118 -4.22 2.71 -14.66
C ASN A 118 -2.87 2.43 -14.02
N VAL A 119 -2.29 1.29 -14.42
CA VAL A 119 -1.00 0.81 -13.91
C VAL A 119 0.11 1.83 -14.16
N VAL A 120 0.13 2.46 -15.34
CA VAL A 120 1.15 3.47 -15.69
C VAL A 120 1.11 4.65 -14.74
N ALA A 121 -0.07 5.22 -14.49
CA ALA A 121 -0.22 6.34 -13.57
C ALA A 121 0.12 5.94 -12.12
N ALA A 122 -0.24 4.73 -11.69
CA ALA A 122 0.15 4.21 -10.38
C ALA A 122 1.67 4.12 -10.25
N THR A 123 2.36 3.54 -11.24
CA THR A 123 3.84 3.44 -11.26
C THR A 123 4.50 4.82 -11.19
N ILE A 124 3.98 5.82 -11.90
CA ILE A 124 4.47 7.20 -11.82
C ILE A 124 4.27 7.76 -10.39
N ALA A 125 3.12 7.54 -9.77
CA ALA A 125 2.84 7.99 -8.41
C ALA A 125 3.76 7.33 -7.38
N VAL A 126 4.07 6.04 -7.55
CA VAL A 126 5.03 5.29 -6.73
C VAL A 126 6.45 5.84 -6.88
N ALA A 127 6.89 6.11 -8.10
CA ALA A 127 8.20 6.71 -8.34
C ALA A 127 8.30 8.10 -7.68
N ALA A 128 7.22 8.90 -7.76
CA ALA A 128 7.15 10.20 -7.10
C ALA A 128 7.15 10.11 -5.57
N SER A 129 6.58 9.06 -4.98
CA SER A 129 6.49 8.92 -3.52
C SER A 129 7.85 8.69 -2.85
N LYS A 130 8.79 8.00 -3.53
CA LYS A 130 10.13 7.71 -2.99
C LYS A 130 10.94 8.95 -2.61
N ASN A 131 10.76 10.06 -3.34
CA ASN A 131 11.50 11.30 -3.16
C ASN A 131 10.62 12.47 -2.72
N ALA A 132 9.36 12.21 -2.35
CA ALA A 132 8.41 13.26 -1.95
C ALA A 132 8.80 13.92 -0.61
N GLY A 133 9.78 13.39 0.12
CA GLY A 133 9.98 13.70 1.53
C GLY A 133 8.89 13.06 2.40
N TYR A 134 8.80 13.47 3.65
CA TYR A 134 7.80 12.98 4.60
C TYR A 134 7.37 14.12 5.52
N LEU A 135 6.07 14.21 5.79
CA LEU A 135 5.54 15.09 6.82
C LEU A 135 4.37 14.38 7.47
N LEU A 136 4.49 14.08 8.76
CA LEU A 136 3.57 13.21 9.49
C LEU A 136 2.09 13.60 9.33
N VAL A 137 1.79 14.88 9.16
CA VAL A 137 0.41 15.41 9.09
C VAL A 137 -0.15 15.46 7.66
N PHE A 138 0.68 15.49 6.61
CA PHE A 138 0.20 15.76 5.23
C PHE A 138 0.81 14.89 4.14
N ASN A 139 2.09 14.51 4.26
CA ASN A 139 2.83 13.74 3.27
C ASN A 139 3.39 12.49 3.96
N ASN A 140 2.49 11.65 4.42
CA ASN A 140 2.79 10.49 5.24
C ASN A 140 2.45 9.18 4.51
N CYS A 141 2.55 8.04 5.20
CA CYS A 141 2.12 6.73 4.68
C CYS A 141 0.73 6.78 4.04
N LEU A 142 -0.24 7.41 4.70
CA LEU A 142 -1.61 7.55 4.21
C LEU A 142 -1.69 8.42 2.95
N GLY A 143 -1.02 9.57 2.95
CA GLY A 143 -0.99 10.46 1.78
C GLY A 143 -0.44 9.76 0.54
N ASN A 144 0.63 8.97 0.69
CA ASN A 144 1.21 8.20 -0.41
C ASN A 144 0.27 7.08 -0.88
N THR A 145 -0.30 6.29 0.05
CA THR A 145 -1.32 5.28 -0.24
C THR A 145 -2.48 5.87 -1.05
N ILE A 146 -3.07 6.99 -0.63
CA ILE A 146 -4.18 7.64 -1.34
C ILE A 146 -3.76 8.09 -2.74
N LYS A 147 -2.58 8.72 -2.89
CA LYS A 147 -2.09 9.20 -4.20
C LYS A 147 -1.94 8.05 -5.18
N ILE A 148 -1.34 6.94 -4.75
CA ILE A 148 -1.08 5.78 -5.59
C ILE A 148 -2.37 5.08 -5.99
N LEU A 149 -3.26 4.82 -5.03
CA LEU A 149 -4.54 4.16 -5.30
C LEU A 149 -5.45 5.03 -6.18
N ARG A 150 -5.46 6.35 -5.97
CA ARG A 150 -6.20 7.27 -6.84
C ARG A 150 -5.63 7.29 -8.25
N ALA A 151 -4.31 7.32 -8.40
CA ALA A 151 -3.66 7.25 -9.71
C ALA A 151 -3.96 5.93 -10.43
N TYR A 152 -4.06 4.82 -9.70
CA TYR A 152 -4.47 3.52 -10.23
C TYR A 152 -5.94 3.47 -10.68
N GLY A 153 -6.78 4.39 -10.21
CA GLY A 153 -8.22 4.41 -10.51
C GLY A 153 -9.10 3.78 -9.42
N ALA A 154 -8.58 3.55 -8.22
CA ALA A 154 -9.41 3.12 -7.09
C ALA A 154 -10.44 4.20 -6.73
N LEU A 155 -11.63 3.78 -6.32
CA LEU A 155 -12.81 4.63 -6.22
C LEU A 155 -13.15 4.95 -4.76
N ARG A 156 -13.87 6.06 -4.57
CA ARG A 156 -14.43 6.49 -3.28
C ARG A 156 -13.42 6.51 -2.12
N LEU A 157 -12.15 6.81 -2.42
CA LEU A 157 -11.12 7.08 -1.42
C LEU A 157 -11.48 8.37 -0.67
N PRO A 158 -11.77 8.31 0.64
CA PRO A 158 -12.02 9.51 1.44
C PRO A 158 -10.82 10.45 1.35
N ALA A 159 -11.10 11.76 1.26
CA ALA A 159 -10.03 12.74 1.41
C ALA A 159 -9.41 12.61 2.82
N ALA A 160 -8.08 12.69 2.90
CA ALA A 160 -7.37 12.83 4.17
C ALA A 160 -7.56 14.25 4.70
N THR A 161 -8.75 14.57 5.20
CA THR A 161 -9.01 15.80 5.96
C THR A 161 -8.40 15.69 7.36
N TYR A 162 -8.15 16.82 8.04
CA TYR A 162 -7.46 16.84 9.34
C TYR A 162 -8.00 15.83 10.38
N LEU A 163 -9.33 15.62 10.45
CA LEU A 163 -9.97 14.65 11.37
C LEU A 163 -9.85 13.19 10.89
N ARG A 164 -9.63 12.96 9.59
CA ARG A 164 -9.45 11.65 8.95
C ARG A 164 -7.99 11.38 8.54
N ALA A 165 -7.06 12.25 8.91
CA ALA A 165 -5.64 12.12 8.54
C ALA A 165 -4.92 11.01 9.32
N LEU A 166 -5.58 10.43 10.34
CA LEU A 166 -5.07 9.26 11.04
C LEU A 166 -5.31 7.99 10.21
N PRO A 167 -4.26 7.21 9.91
CA PRO A 167 -4.37 6.01 9.08
C PRO A 167 -5.49 5.04 9.50
N ASN A 168 -5.64 4.80 10.81
CA ASN A 168 -6.69 3.92 11.33
C ASN A 168 -8.11 4.45 11.07
N ASN A 169 -8.34 5.74 11.29
CA ASN A 169 -9.65 6.36 11.06
C ASN A 169 -9.99 6.38 9.58
N TRP A 170 -9.01 6.70 8.74
CA TRP A 170 -9.19 6.68 7.29
C TRP A 170 -9.53 5.28 6.78
N PHE A 171 -8.77 4.26 7.18
CA PHE A 171 -8.99 2.87 6.78
C PHE A 171 -10.40 2.36 7.17
N LYS A 172 -10.85 2.68 8.39
CA LYS A 172 -12.20 2.34 8.86
C LYS A 172 -13.29 3.07 8.08
N SER A 173 -13.01 4.29 7.60
CA SER A 173 -13.96 5.10 6.83
C SER A 173 -14.10 4.69 5.37
N LEU A 174 -13.28 3.76 4.87
CA LEU A 174 -13.51 3.18 3.55
C LEU A 174 -14.89 2.50 3.55
N THR A 175 -15.65 2.69 2.48
CA THR A 175 -16.96 2.07 2.29
C THR A 175 -17.00 1.46 0.90
N GLU A 176 -18.13 0.84 0.53
CA GLU A 176 -18.35 0.33 -0.82
C GLU A 176 -17.86 1.32 -1.90
N PRO A 177 -17.09 0.88 -2.91
CA PRO A 177 -16.87 -0.52 -3.32
C PRO A 177 -15.75 -1.28 -2.60
N TRP A 178 -15.17 -0.74 -1.52
CA TRP A 178 -14.16 -1.46 -0.73
C TRP A 178 -14.82 -2.57 0.06
N GLY A 179 -14.37 -3.82 -0.16
CA GLY A 179 -14.85 -5.00 0.57
C GLY A 179 -14.65 -4.90 2.09
N PRO A 180 -15.13 -5.88 2.86
CA PRO A 180 -15.06 -5.83 4.32
C PRO A 180 -13.60 -5.77 4.82
N ILE A 181 -13.42 -5.26 6.04
CA ILE A 181 -12.15 -5.37 6.74
C ILE A 181 -11.86 -6.85 6.99
N ARG A 182 -10.68 -7.31 6.60
CA ARG A 182 -10.20 -8.68 6.81
C ARG A 182 -8.97 -8.65 7.70
N ASP A 183 -8.84 -9.67 8.55
CA ASP A 183 -7.61 -9.95 9.27
C ASP A 183 -6.55 -10.50 8.32
N LEU A 184 -5.37 -9.89 8.34
CA LEU A 184 -4.16 -10.53 7.84
C LEU A 184 -3.67 -11.41 9.00
N GLY A 185 -3.99 -12.69 8.95
CA GLY A 185 -3.49 -13.65 9.92
C GLY A 185 -1.98 -13.47 10.12
N HIS A 186 -1.50 -13.60 11.35
CA HIS A 186 -0.06 -13.68 11.59
C HIS A 186 0.48 -14.90 10.84
N ALA A 187 1.66 -14.79 10.23
CA ALA A 187 2.27 -15.90 9.48
C ALA A 187 2.21 -17.21 10.30
N GLY A 188 1.32 -18.10 9.87
CA GLY A 188 0.88 -19.27 10.64
C GLY A 188 -0.57 -19.64 10.33
N ASP A 189 -1.42 -18.63 10.18
CA ASP A 189 -2.78 -18.80 9.66
C ASP A 189 -2.75 -18.61 8.14
N ARG A 190 -3.22 -19.62 7.38
CA ARG A 190 -3.44 -19.43 5.93
C ARG A 190 -4.26 -18.15 5.75
N PRO A 191 -3.86 -17.22 4.87
CA PRO A 191 -4.74 -16.10 4.54
C PRO A 191 -6.08 -16.70 4.09
N PRO A 192 -7.22 -16.16 4.56
CA PRO A 192 -8.52 -16.66 4.13
C PRO A 192 -8.55 -16.69 2.61
N VAL A 193 -9.06 -17.77 2.01
CA VAL A 193 -9.23 -17.84 0.56
C VAL A 193 -10.17 -16.72 0.16
N LEU A 194 -9.61 -15.66 -0.41
CA LEU A 194 -10.38 -14.46 -0.73
C LEU A 194 -11.20 -14.80 -1.97
N PRO A 195 -12.55 -14.72 -1.90
CA PRO A 195 -13.39 -15.02 -3.05
C PRO A 195 -12.94 -14.15 -4.21
N ASN A 196 -12.82 -14.76 -5.38
CA ASN A 196 -12.49 -14.07 -6.61
C ASN A 196 -13.58 -12.99 -6.81
N PRO A 197 -13.24 -11.70 -6.94
CA PRO A 197 -14.24 -10.64 -7.07
C PRO A 197 -15.04 -10.71 -8.39
N THR A 198 -14.77 -11.71 -9.24
CA THR A 198 -15.39 -11.94 -10.54
C THR A 198 -16.38 -13.09 -10.59
N ALA A 199 -16.77 -13.73 -9.48
CA ALA A 199 -17.87 -14.69 -9.53
C ALA A 199 -19.20 -13.92 -9.61
N PRO A 200 -19.92 -13.90 -10.75
CA PRO A 200 -21.29 -13.41 -10.75
C PRO A 200 -22.11 -14.32 -9.83
N THR A 201 -22.92 -13.72 -8.97
CA THR A 201 -23.98 -14.43 -8.27
C THR A 201 -24.90 -15.07 -9.32
N ALA A 202 -24.95 -16.40 -9.33
CA ALA A 202 -25.96 -17.17 -10.04
C ALA A 202 -27.34 -16.95 -9.44
#